data_AF-A0A3D0Z3K1-F1
#
_entry.id   AF-A0A3D0Z3K1-F1
#
_cell.length_a   1.000
_cell.length_b   1.000
_cell.length_c   1.000
_cell.angle_alpha   90.00
_cell.angle_beta   90.00
_cell.angle_gamma   90.00
#
_symmetry.space_group_name_H-M   'P 1'
#
loop_
_entity.id
_entity.type
_entity.pdbx_description
1 polymer ?
#
loop_
_entity_poly.entity_id
_entity_poly.type
_entity_poly.pdbx_seq_one_letter_code
_entity_poly.pdbx_strand_id
1 'polypeptide(L)'
;MAYELLVAEKEELHLCFRLSGEAAERCGAIGYLRADFGRSGKEFWTTWFDSQPHLKGPDFKVKFDELINSLRDDGDKPPFASRDNHLAFCAAHSSMTCFKIATLDYSFYIRLNPNQGTYD
;
A
#
# COMPACT_ATOMS: atom_id res chain seq x y z
N MET A 1 3.56 16.33 4.06
CA MET A 1 2.20 16.18 4.61
C MET A 1 2.09 14.72 5.01
N ALA A 2 1.64 14.41 6.23
CA ALA A 2 1.46 13.03 6.62
C ALA A 2 0.20 12.46 5.92
N TYR A 3 0.35 11.35 5.21
CA TYR A 3 -0.80 10.64 4.65
C TYR A 3 -1.46 9.77 5.73
N GLU A 4 -2.77 9.84 5.83
CA GLU A 4 -3.54 9.04 6.79
C GLU A 4 -4.07 7.76 6.14
N LEU A 5 -3.76 6.62 6.76
CA LEU A 5 -4.31 5.31 6.39
C LEU A 5 -5.70 5.15 6.99
N LEU A 6 -6.73 5.24 6.15
CA LEU A 6 -8.10 4.95 6.54
C LEU A 6 -8.41 3.49 6.30
N VAL A 7 -9.36 2.95 7.06
CA VAL A 7 -9.90 1.61 6.83
C VAL A 7 -10.69 1.63 5.52
N ALA A 8 -10.41 0.70 4.60
CA ALA A 8 -11.17 0.60 3.36
C ALA A 8 -12.61 0.11 3.60
N GLU A 9 -13.57 0.65 2.85
CA GLU A 9 -14.97 0.22 2.96
C GLU A 9 -15.17 -1.20 2.42
N LYS A 10 -16.27 -1.85 2.81
CA LYS A 10 -16.55 -3.25 2.44
C LYS A 10 -16.58 -3.45 0.93
N GLU A 11 -17.12 -2.47 0.22
CA GLU A 11 -17.26 -2.44 -1.24
C GLU A 11 -15.89 -2.24 -1.93
N GLU A 12 -14.91 -1.69 -1.23
CA GLU A 12 -13.58 -1.38 -1.74
C GLU A 12 -12.54 -2.47 -1.47
N LEU A 13 -12.86 -3.47 -0.63
CA LEU A 13 -11.91 -4.52 -0.24
C LEU A 13 -11.28 -5.25 -1.43
N HIS A 14 -12.01 -5.39 -2.53
CA HIS A 14 -11.53 -6.01 -3.75
C HIS A 14 -10.35 -5.24 -4.41
N LEU A 15 -10.24 -3.93 -4.15
CA LEU A 15 -9.18 -3.07 -4.69
C LEU A 15 -7.84 -3.24 -3.96
N CYS A 16 -7.83 -3.88 -2.79
CA CYS A 16 -6.61 -4.24 -2.06
C CYS A 16 -5.91 -5.51 -2.59
N PHE A 17 -6.51 -6.18 -3.57
CA PHE A 17 -5.93 -7.36 -4.22
C PHE A 17 -5.42 -7.00 -5.61
N ARG A 18 -4.58 -7.87 -6.17
CA ARG A 18 -4.08 -7.72 -7.53
C ARG A 18 -5.25 -7.65 -8.52
N LEU A 19 -5.32 -6.54 -9.27
CA LEU A 19 -6.22 -6.37 -10.41
C LEU A 19 -5.46 -6.61 -11.72
N SER A 20 -6.06 -7.36 -12.65
CA SER A 20 -5.48 -7.67 -13.96
C SER A 20 -6.56 -7.75 -15.06
N GLY A 21 -6.15 -7.57 -16.32
CA GLY A 21 -7.06 -7.63 -17.48
C GLY A 21 -8.17 -6.59 -17.39
N GLU A 22 -9.38 -6.97 -17.79
CA GLU A 22 -10.57 -6.10 -17.81
C GLU A 22 -10.87 -5.45 -16.45
N ALA A 23 -10.56 -6.14 -15.33
CA ALA A 23 -10.75 -5.57 -13.99
C ALA A 23 -9.79 -4.40 -13.72
N ALA A 24 -8.53 -4.53 -14.13
CA ALA A 24 -7.56 -3.44 -14.00
C ALA A 24 -7.98 -2.24 -14.86
N GLU A 25 -8.35 -2.49 -16.11
CA GLU A 25 -8.80 -1.46 -17.06
C GLU A 25 -10.01 -0.68 -16.53
N ARG A 26 -11.07 -1.38 -16.12
CA ARG A 26 -12.28 -0.77 -15.56
C ARG A 26 -12.03 0.08 -14.32
N CYS A 27 -11.09 -0.32 -13.47
CA CYS A 27 -10.76 0.38 -12.24
C CYS A 27 -9.66 1.45 -12.42
N GLY A 28 -9.07 1.59 -13.61
CA GLY A 28 -7.92 2.49 -13.81
C GLY A 28 -6.68 2.08 -13.01
N ALA A 29 -6.52 0.78 -12.70
CA ALA A 29 -5.42 0.30 -11.88
C ALA A 29 -4.08 0.43 -12.62
N ILE A 30 -3.24 1.36 -12.17
CA ILE A 30 -1.92 1.64 -12.76
C ILE A 30 -0.97 0.44 -12.55
N GLY A 31 -0.99 -0.12 -11.34
CA GLY A 31 -0.17 -1.26 -10.94
C GLY A 31 -0.23 -1.44 -9.43
N TYR A 32 0.67 -2.25 -8.87
CA TYR A 32 0.76 -2.48 -7.44
C TYR A 32 2.21 -2.64 -6.98
N LEU A 33 2.45 -2.25 -5.73
CA LEU A 33 3.72 -2.46 -5.04
C LEU A 33 3.58 -3.62 -4.07
N ARG A 34 4.51 -4.57 -4.12
CA ARG A 34 4.70 -5.55 -3.05
C ARG A 34 5.90 -5.14 -2.21
N ALA A 35 5.75 -5.18 -0.90
CA ALA A 35 6.84 -4.85 0.02
C ALA A 35 7.03 -5.93 1.09
N ASP A 36 8.26 -6.07 1.58
CA ASP A 36 8.59 -6.89 2.76
C ASP A 36 9.72 -6.27 3.59
N PHE A 37 9.78 -6.64 4.87
CA PHE A 37 10.72 -6.05 5.83
C PHE A 37 12.09 -6.77 5.92
N GLY A 38 12.42 -7.60 4.93
CA GLY A 38 13.65 -8.41 4.92
C GLY A 38 13.72 -9.38 6.10
N ARG A 39 14.89 -10.00 6.30
CA ARG A 39 15.09 -10.93 7.43
C ARG A 39 15.15 -10.18 8.76
N SER A 40 15.79 -9.03 8.78
CA SER A 40 16.00 -8.22 9.99
C SER A 40 14.71 -7.62 10.55
N GLY A 41 13.67 -7.46 9.72
CA GLY A 41 12.44 -6.76 10.08
C GLY A 41 12.58 -5.24 10.10
N LYS A 42 13.75 -4.70 9.72
CA LYS A 42 14.05 -3.25 9.71
C LYS A 42 14.31 -2.71 8.31
N GLU A 43 14.16 -3.56 7.29
CA GLU A 43 14.33 -3.19 5.89
C GLU A 43 12.98 -2.88 5.27
N PHE A 44 12.94 -2.39 4.03
CA PHE A 44 11.70 -2.23 3.27
C PHE A 44 11.99 -2.48 1.80
N TRP A 45 12.04 -3.77 1.44
CA TRP A 45 12.27 -4.23 0.07
C TRP A 45 10.98 -4.13 -0.71
N THR A 46 11.04 -3.58 -1.91
CA THR A 46 9.84 -3.32 -2.71
C THR A 46 10.01 -3.76 -4.16
N THR A 47 8.95 -4.33 -4.72
CA THR A 47 8.86 -4.66 -6.15
C THR A 47 7.57 -4.09 -6.71
N TRP A 48 7.69 -3.31 -7.79
CA TRP A 48 6.55 -2.78 -8.53
C TRP A 48 6.13 -3.75 -9.65
N PHE A 49 4.82 -3.88 -9.84
CA PHE A 49 4.21 -4.64 -10.91
C PHE A 49 3.22 -3.75 -11.67
N ASP A 50 3.43 -3.58 -12.97
CA ASP A 50 2.53 -2.80 -13.81
C ASP A 50 1.26 -3.59 -14.16
N SER A 51 0.11 -2.90 -14.09
CA SER A 51 -1.17 -3.39 -14.64
C SER A 51 -1.53 -2.59 -15.89
N GLN A 52 -1.44 -1.26 -15.83
CA GLN A 52 -1.66 -0.34 -16.95
C GLN A 52 -0.51 0.67 -17.03
N PRO A 53 0.65 0.27 -17.59
CA PRO A 53 1.87 1.07 -17.55
C PRO A 53 1.74 2.43 -18.26
N HIS A 54 0.82 2.56 -19.22
CA HIS A 54 0.54 3.81 -19.92
C HIS A 54 -0.09 4.88 -19.01
N LEU A 55 -0.68 4.50 -17.87
CA LEU A 55 -1.20 5.43 -16.87
C LEU A 55 -0.13 5.86 -15.84
N LYS A 56 1.05 5.22 -15.84
CA LYS A 56 2.14 5.49 -14.89
C LYS A 56 2.96 6.74 -15.28
N GLY A 57 2.28 7.88 -15.27
CA GLY A 57 2.87 9.18 -15.56
C GLY A 57 3.90 9.65 -14.52
N PRO A 58 4.68 10.70 -14.83
CA PRO A 58 5.68 11.26 -13.92
C PRO A 58 5.05 11.76 -12.62
N ASP A 59 3.90 12.44 -12.69
CA ASP A 59 3.21 12.97 -11.50
C ASP A 59 2.76 11.87 -10.55
N PHE A 60 2.26 10.75 -11.10
CA PHE A 60 1.93 9.57 -10.29
C PHE A 60 3.16 9.04 -9.55
N LYS A 61 4.31 8.92 -10.24
CA LYS A 61 5.54 8.40 -9.63
C LYS A 61 6.01 9.28 -8.48
N VAL A 62 6.00 10.61 -8.67
CA VAL A 62 6.37 11.56 -7.62
C VAL A 62 5.45 11.42 -6.41
N LYS A 63 4.12 11.45 -6.62
CA LYS A 63 3.16 11.32 -5.51
C LYS A 63 3.23 9.97 -4.82
N PHE A 64 3.46 8.90 -5.57
CA PHE A 64 3.60 7.56 -5.02
C PHE A 64 4.86 7.44 -4.15
N ASP A 65 5.99 7.97 -4.61
CA ASP A 65 7.23 7.99 -3.82
C ASP A 65 7.07 8.84 -2.55
N GLU A 66 6.44 10.02 -2.64
CA GLU A 66 6.13 10.86 -1.47
C GLU A 66 5.26 10.11 -0.46
N LEU A 67 4.21 9.42 -0.92
CA LEU A 67 3.33 8.64 -0.07
C LEU A 67 4.07 7.49 0.62
N ILE A 68 4.84 6.70 -0.13
CA ILE A 68 5.58 5.56 0.43
C ILE A 68 6.62 6.05 1.44
N ASN A 69 7.35 7.13 1.15
CA ASN A 69 8.33 7.69 2.10
C ASN A 69 7.64 8.24 3.34
N SER A 70 6.50 8.91 3.22
CA SER A 70 5.73 9.37 4.38
C SER A 70 5.31 8.20 5.30
N LEU A 71 4.83 7.09 4.73
CA LEU A 71 4.46 5.90 5.51
C LEU A 71 5.67 5.20 6.18
N ARG A 72 6.90 5.45 5.68
CA ARG A 72 8.16 4.91 6.23
C ARG A 72 8.77 5.79 7.30
N ASP A 73 8.67 7.11 7.15
CA ASP A 73 9.51 8.06 7.88
C ASP A 73 8.71 9.04 8.76
N ASP A 74 7.44 9.32 8.43
CA ASP A 74 6.66 10.33 9.14
C ASP A 74 5.90 9.76 10.36
N GLY A 75 5.96 10.48 11.48
CA GLY A 75 5.25 10.15 12.72
C GLY A 75 6.11 9.37 13.73
N ASP A 76 5.55 9.10 14.91
CA ASP A 76 6.28 8.43 16.00
C ASP A 76 6.50 6.93 15.73
N LYS A 77 5.52 6.27 15.09
CA LYS A 77 5.59 4.86 14.69
C LYS A 77 5.06 4.65 13.28
N PRO A 78 5.83 5.04 12.24
CA PRO A 78 5.40 4.91 10.86
C PRO A 78 5.19 3.43 10.53
N PRO A 79 4.07 3.04 9.88
CA PRO A 79 3.71 1.64 9.67
C PRO A 79 4.71 0.89 8.78
N PHE A 80 5.45 1.60 7.90
CA PHE A 80 6.42 1.00 6.98
C PHE A 80 7.88 1.16 7.43
N ALA A 81 8.12 1.67 8.65
CA ALA A 81 9.47 1.77 9.19
C ALA A 81 10.07 0.41 9.55
N SER A 82 9.24 -0.54 10.01
CA SER A 82 9.67 -1.87 10.45
C SER A 82 8.51 -2.86 10.51
N ARG A 83 8.84 -4.15 10.59
CA ARG A 83 7.87 -5.22 10.86
C ARG A 83 7.13 -4.98 12.17
N ASP A 84 7.82 -4.53 13.21
CA ASP A 84 7.20 -4.34 14.52
C ASP A 84 6.19 -3.19 14.49
N ASN A 85 6.51 -2.09 13.79
CA ASN A 85 5.57 -1.00 13.57
C ASN A 85 4.36 -1.46 12.75
N HIS A 86 4.59 -2.21 11.67
CA HIS A 86 3.54 -2.79 10.85
C HIS A 86 2.62 -3.71 11.68
N LEU A 87 3.17 -4.60 12.49
CA LEU A 87 2.42 -5.48 13.38
C LEU A 87 1.61 -4.70 14.41
N ALA A 88 2.20 -3.68 15.03
CA ALA A 88 1.51 -2.80 15.98
C ALA A 88 0.35 -2.06 15.30
N PHE A 89 0.55 -1.58 14.08
CA PHE A 89 -0.48 -0.93 13.29
C PHE A 89 -1.64 -1.90 12.98
N CYS A 90 -1.36 -3.11 12.48
CA CYS A 90 -2.38 -4.15 12.25
C CYS A 90 -3.16 -4.50 13.53
N ALA A 91 -2.47 -4.62 14.67
CA ALA A 91 -3.09 -4.97 15.95
C ALA A 91 -4.08 -3.89 16.43
N ALA A 92 -3.77 -2.61 16.19
CA ALA A 92 -4.66 -1.50 16.52
C ALA A 92 -5.94 -1.46 15.66
N HIS A 93 -5.92 -2.06 14.47
CA HIS A 93 -7.02 -1.99 13.48
C HIS A 93 -7.80 -3.31 13.32
N SER A 94 -7.86 -4.14 14.37
CA SER A 94 -8.87 -5.20 14.56
C SER A 94 -9.04 -6.19 13.39
N SER A 95 -7.94 -6.83 12.96
CA SER A 95 -7.86 -7.83 11.86
C SER A 95 -8.09 -7.31 10.44
N MET A 96 -8.37 -6.01 10.27
CA MET A 96 -8.46 -5.42 8.94
C MET A 96 -7.07 -5.28 8.34
N THR A 97 -6.92 -5.82 7.14
CA THR A 97 -5.66 -5.76 6.40
C THR A 97 -5.72 -4.77 5.25
N CYS A 98 -6.90 -4.25 4.89
CA CYS A 98 -7.09 -3.38 3.73
C CYS A 98 -7.34 -1.94 4.17
N PHE A 99 -6.47 -1.06 3.72
CA PHE A 99 -6.47 0.37 4.02
C PHE A 99 -6.50 1.18 2.74
N LYS A 100 -6.97 2.43 2.84
CA LYS A 100 -7.08 3.37 1.74
C LYS A 100 -6.44 4.70 2.12
N ILE A 101 -5.76 5.30 1.16
CA ILE A 101 -5.36 6.71 1.18
C ILE A 101 -5.99 7.36 -0.05
N ALA A 102 -6.83 8.37 0.16
CA ALA A 102 -7.42 9.16 -0.92
C ALA A 102 -6.66 10.48 -1.07
N THR A 103 -6.24 10.79 -2.29
CA THR A 103 -5.72 12.09 -2.69
C THR A 103 -6.67 12.72 -3.70
N LEU A 104 -6.40 13.96 -4.14
CA LEU A 104 -7.21 14.61 -5.16
C LEU A 104 -7.27 13.83 -6.47
N ASP A 105 -6.14 13.22 -6.87
CA ASP A 105 -5.99 12.62 -8.21
C ASP A 105 -5.91 11.09 -8.19
N TYR A 106 -5.63 10.49 -7.03
CA TYR A 106 -5.38 9.05 -6.90
C TYR A 106 -5.97 8.49 -5.59
N SER A 107 -6.43 7.24 -5.65
CA SER A 107 -6.70 6.42 -4.47
C SER A 107 -5.70 5.27 -4.40
N PHE A 108 -5.08 5.10 -3.24
CA PHE A 108 -4.12 4.03 -2.98
C PHE A 108 -4.76 3.02 -2.03
N TYR A 109 -4.80 1.76 -2.44
CA TYR A 109 -5.29 0.66 -1.63
C TYR A 109 -4.12 -0.20 -1.18
N ILE A 110 -4.01 -0.41 0.12
CA ILE A 110 -2.84 -0.97 0.77
C ILE A 110 -3.28 -2.17 1.59
N ARG A 111 -2.71 -3.34 1.28
CA ARG A 111 -2.94 -4.55 2.06
C ARG A 111 -1.77 -4.85 2.99
N LEU A 112 -2.01 -4.72 4.29
CA LEU A 112 -1.07 -5.00 5.37
C LEU A 112 -1.30 -6.39 5.94
N ASN A 113 -0.45 -7.35 5.54
CA ASN A 113 -0.52 -8.71 6.06
C ASN A 113 0.58 -8.95 7.10
N PRO A 114 0.24 -9.17 8.38
CA PRO A 114 1.23 -9.39 9.43
C PRO A 114 1.94 -10.75 9.33
N ASN A 115 1.37 -11.69 8.57
CA ASN A 115 1.88 -13.05 8.47
C ASN A 115 2.99 -13.15 7.42
N GLN A 116 4.13 -13.70 7.83
CA GLN A 116 5.23 -14.00 6.90
C GLN A 116 4.81 -15.11 5.92
N GLY A 117 5.25 -14.99 4.66
CA GLY A 117 5.04 -16.04 3.66
C GLY A 117 3.71 -15.95 2.90
N THR A 118 2.74 -15.16 3.38
CA THR A 118 1.44 -14.99 2.73
C THR A 118 1.40 -13.67 1.96
N TYR A 119 1.73 -13.74 0.66
CA TYR A 119 1.90 -12.57 -0.21
C TYR A 119 0.91 -12.50 -1.38
N ASP A 120 -0.06 -13.42 -1.40
CA ASP A 120 -1.07 -13.58 -2.47
C ASP A 120 -2.29 -12.71 -2.23
#